data_AF-A0A942HUH7-F1
#
_entry.id   AF-A0A942HUH7-F1
#
_cell.length_a   1.000
_cell.length_b   1.000
_cell.length_c   1.000
_cell.angle_alpha   90.00
_cell.angle_beta   90.00
_cell.angle_gamma   90.00
#
_symmetry.space_group_name_H-M   'P 1'
#
loop_
_entity.id
_entity.type
_entity.pdbx_description
1 polymer ?
#
loop_
_entity_poly.entity_id
_entity_poly.type
_entity_poly.pdbx_seq_one_letter_code
_entity_poly.pdbx_strand_id
1 'polypeptide(L)'
;MSNVTYRSQFLFAIAFACLGSVSSVGAQSTDPALRPPARTVIDTTSTTTTTTSTSTSTSTTTTGATNPAPPKAVTVSKKYSTTDVRSDRRTAVQMAKYHWLDKVAESDPGIIAAITTHYTAALELAKHPRIGEIAEADHYLCRRLTKWKTVARRLAKNGEADKVVALDPEGMYRAIRRDKATARRLVKNPMFDQMVYDNPDLGKLVAAYM
;
A
#
# COMPACT_ATOMS: atom_id res chain seq x y z
N MET A 1 -30.23 7.55 42.30
CA MET A 1 -29.53 6.25 42.17
C MET A 1 -30.58 5.20 41.89
N SER A 2 -30.67 4.72 40.65
CA SER A 2 -31.80 3.90 40.20
C SER A 2 -31.27 2.58 39.65
N ASN A 3 -31.23 1.55 40.48
CA ASN A 3 -30.86 0.19 40.06
C ASN A 3 -32.08 -0.48 39.42
N VAL A 4 -31.96 -0.86 38.15
CA VAL A 4 -32.92 -1.75 37.49
C VAL A 4 -32.21 -3.07 37.22
N THR A 5 -32.74 -4.14 37.82
CA THR A 5 -32.26 -5.52 37.68
C THR A 5 -33.27 -6.32 36.86
N TYR A 6 -32.82 -7.45 36.30
CA TYR A 6 -33.51 -8.44 35.47
C TYR A 6 -33.50 -8.16 33.96
N ARG A 7 -33.40 -9.15 33.07
CA ARG A 7 -32.88 -10.54 32.99
C ARG A 7 -33.62 -11.18 31.81
N SER A 8 -32.94 -12.05 31.08
CA SER A 8 -33.53 -13.12 30.27
C SER A 8 -34.21 -12.73 28.94
N GLN A 9 -34.42 -13.77 28.12
CA GLN A 9 -35.14 -13.80 26.85
C GLN A 9 -34.47 -13.08 25.65
N PHE A 10 -33.52 -13.76 24.99
CA PHE A 10 -33.58 -13.86 23.53
C PHE A 10 -33.12 -15.27 23.09
N LEU A 11 -33.93 -15.91 22.25
CA LEU A 11 -33.85 -17.34 22.00
C LEU A 11 -32.77 -17.71 20.98
N PHE A 12 -32.06 -18.81 21.27
CA PHE A 12 -31.43 -19.63 20.25
C PHE A 12 -32.51 -20.33 19.42
N ALA A 13 -32.47 -20.16 18.10
CA ALA A 13 -33.25 -20.96 17.15
C ALA A 13 -32.29 -21.68 16.20
N ILE A 14 -32.25 -23.01 16.31
CA ILE A 14 -31.46 -23.90 15.46
C ILE A 14 -32.32 -24.32 14.28
N ALA A 15 -31.80 -24.22 13.06
CA ALA A 15 -32.39 -24.83 11.87
C ALA A 15 -31.30 -25.57 11.10
N PHE A 16 -31.27 -26.90 11.26
CA PHE A 16 -30.31 -27.80 10.62
C PHE A 16 -31.09 -28.90 9.88
N ALA A 17 -31.12 -28.84 8.56
CA ALA A 17 -31.63 -29.88 7.67
C ALA A 17 -30.78 -29.83 6.39
N CYS A 18 -29.90 -30.79 6.10
CA CYS A 18 -30.13 -32.20 5.76
C CYS A 18 -30.92 -32.40 4.46
N LEU A 19 -30.18 -32.72 3.37
CA LEU A 19 -30.41 -33.79 2.37
C LEU A 19 -29.92 -33.36 0.97
N GLY A 20 -29.05 -34.16 0.33
CA GLY A 20 -28.57 -33.90 -1.04
C GLY A 20 -27.42 -34.80 -1.51
N SER A 21 -27.73 -35.87 -2.25
CA SER A 21 -26.77 -36.85 -2.82
C SER A 21 -27.43 -37.54 -4.05
N VAL A 22 -26.78 -38.32 -4.93
CA VAL A 22 -25.50 -39.07 -4.88
C VAL A 22 -24.73 -38.94 -6.23
N SER A 23 -23.39 -38.95 -6.16
CA SER A 23 -22.36 -39.30 -7.17
C SER A 23 -22.61 -39.31 -8.70
N SER A 24 -21.62 -38.82 -9.45
CA SER A 24 -20.92 -39.55 -10.56
C SER A 24 -19.57 -38.84 -10.81
N VAL A 25 -18.39 -39.49 -10.75
CA VAL A 25 -17.75 -40.45 -11.69
C VAL A 25 -17.56 -39.87 -13.11
N GLY A 26 -16.31 -39.56 -13.47
CA GLY A 26 -15.94 -39.01 -14.78
C GLY A 26 -14.43 -38.89 -15.02
N ALA A 27 -13.80 -40.02 -15.36
CA ALA A 27 -12.51 -40.22 -16.05
C ALA A 27 -11.32 -39.23 -15.84
N GLN A 28 -10.22 -39.77 -15.28
CA GLN A 28 -8.88 -39.32 -15.67
C GLN A 28 -8.63 -39.72 -17.14
N SER A 29 -8.11 -38.80 -17.96
CA SER A 29 -7.53 -39.14 -19.26
C SER A 29 -6.03 -38.88 -19.23
N THR A 30 -5.26 -39.96 -19.34
CA THR A 30 -3.80 -39.93 -19.56
C THR A 30 -3.53 -40.20 -21.03
N ASP A 31 -3.50 -39.15 -21.86
CA ASP A 31 -3.17 -39.26 -23.28
C ASP A 31 -1.94 -38.40 -23.62
N PRO A 32 -0.77 -39.01 -23.91
CA PRO A 32 0.48 -38.29 -24.16
C PRO A 32 0.67 -37.84 -25.64
N ALA A 33 -0.40 -37.74 -26.43
CA ALA A 33 -0.32 -37.57 -27.88
C ALA A 33 -0.25 -36.12 -28.43
N LEU A 34 -0.40 -35.07 -27.60
CA LEU A 34 -0.43 -33.67 -28.06
C LEU A 34 0.82 -32.86 -27.67
N ARG A 35 1.97 -33.29 -28.20
CA ARG A 35 3.25 -32.57 -28.13
C ARG A 35 3.57 -31.92 -29.49
N PRO A 36 3.52 -30.58 -29.64
CA PRO A 36 4.12 -29.92 -30.80
C PRO A 36 5.66 -30.08 -30.77
N PRO A 37 6.32 -30.28 -31.92
CA PRO A 37 7.73 -30.66 -31.97
C PRO A 37 8.68 -29.50 -31.64
N ALA A 38 9.78 -29.85 -30.97
CA ALA A 38 10.93 -28.96 -30.84
C ALA A 38 11.60 -28.75 -32.21
N ARG A 39 12.12 -27.54 -32.45
CA ARG A 39 13.01 -27.27 -33.59
C ARG A 39 14.26 -26.57 -33.11
N THR A 40 15.39 -27.24 -33.25
CA THR A 40 16.73 -26.77 -32.89
C THR A 40 17.49 -26.41 -34.17
N VAL A 41 17.95 -25.16 -34.31
CA VAL A 41 19.11 -24.77 -35.14
C VAL A 41 19.77 -23.55 -34.46
N ILE A 42 20.88 -23.71 -33.74
CA ILE A 42 22.31 -23.40 -34.04
C ILE A 42 22.66 -21.95 -34.47
N ASP A 43 23.74 -21.45 -33.84
CA ASP A 43 24.68 -20.38 -34.25
C ASP A 43 24.25 -18.90 -34.25
N THR A 44 25.14 -17.89 -34.17
CA THR A 44 26.44 -17.65 -33.45
C THR A 44 26.83 -16.19 -33.75
N THR A 45 27.70 -15.57 -32.92
CA THR A 45 28.47 -14.30 -33.16
C THR A 45 27.96 -12.97 -32.56
N SER A 46 28.91 -12.38 -31.82
CA SER A 46 29.15 -11.03 -31.28
C SER A 46 28.81 -9.78 -32.13
N THR A 47 28.74 -8.61 -31.45
CA THR A 47 29.28 -7.24 -31.78
C THR A 47 28.37 -6.15 -31.13
N THR A 48 28.73 -5.38 -30.08
CA THR A 48 29.67 -4.23 -29.91
C THR A 48 29.17 -2.85 -30.43
N THR A 49 29.40 -1.79 -29.62
CA THR A 49 29.35 -0.31 -29.92
C THR A 49 27.96 0.34 -30.12
N THR A 50 27.50 1.30 -29.28
CA THR A 50 27.82 2.77 -29.21
C THR A 50 27.09 3.57 -30.32
N THR A 51 26.24 4.57 -30.06
CA THR A 51 26.53 5.99 -29.71
C THR A 51 25.30 6.66 -29.04
N THR A 52 25.45 7.52 -28.03
CA THR A 52 25.58 9.00 -28.10
C THR A 52 24.40 9.76 -28.71
N SER A 53 23.75 10.61 -27.90
CA SER A 53 23.00 11.77 -28.38
C SER A 53 23.32 12.97 -27.49
N THR A 54 23.80 14.04 -28.13
CA THR A 54 24.32 15.26 -27.51
C THR A 54 23.48 16.45 -27.93
N SER A 55 23.17 17.35 -26.99
CA SER A 55 22.70 18.72 -27.25
C SER A 55 23.22 19.59 -26.10
N THR A 56 24.33 20.33 -26.25
CA THR A 56 24.43 21.62 -26.96
C THR A 56 23.45 22.63 -26.33
N SER A 57 23.83 23.38 -25.28
CA SER A 57 24.80 24.49 -25.22
C SER A 57 24.27 25.82 -25.80
N THR A 58 23.95 26.77 -24.92
CA THR A 58 24.06 28.20 -25.24
C THR A 58 24.58 28.96 -24.01
N SER A 59 25.65 29.72 -24.21
CA SER A 59 26.28 30.59 -23.22
C SER A 59 26.11 32.05 -23.62
N THR A 60 25.80 32.94 -22.67
CA THR A 60 26.04 34.39 -22.88
C THR A 60 26.44 35.09 -21.58
N THR A 61 27.60 35.72 -21.62
CA THR A 61 28.12 36.62 -20.58
C THR A 61 27.89 38.06 -21.03
N THR A 62 27.27 38.92 -20.21
CA THR A 62 27.47 40.38 -20.30
C THR A 62 27.31 41.04 -18.93
N THR A 63 28.18 42.00 -18.65
CA THR A 63 28.26 42.80 -17.41
C THR A 63 27.31 44.01 -17.40
N GLY A 64 26.73 44.29 -16.23
CA GLY A 64 26.62 45.65 -15.67
C GLY A 64 25.57 46.63 -16.24
N ALA A 65 24.45 46.78 -15.52
CA ALA A 65 23.72 48.05 -15.42
C ALA A 65 22.90 48.10 -14.11
N THR A 66 22.95 49.23 -13.41
CA THR A 66 22.22 49.49 -12.15
C THR A 66 20.78 49.93 -12.39
N ASN A 67 19.79 49.31 -11.75
CA ASN A 67 18.55 49.96 -11.25
C ASN A 67 17.69 49.03 -10.36
N PRO A 68 16.66 49.53 -9.64
CA PRO A 68 16.40 49.10 -8.26
C PRO A 68 15.57 47.82 -8.10
N ALA A 69 15.60 47.29 -6.88
CA ALA A 69 15.07 45.98 -6.51
C ALA A 69 13.55 45.82 -6.77
N PRO A 70 13.12 44.79 -7.51
CA PRO A 70 11.76 44.28 -7.39
C PRO A 70 11.57 43.59 -6.03
N PRO A 71 10.35 43.52 -5.48
CA PRO A 71 10.09 42.84 -4.22
C PRO A 71 10.53 41.38 -4.30
N LYS A 72 11.18 40.88 -3.24
CA LYS A 72 11.57 39.47 -3.14
C LYS A 72 10.32 38.59 -3.12
N ALA A 73 9.92 38.11 -4.30
CA ALA A 73 8.99 37.00 -4.43
C ALA A 73 9.62 35.80 -3.73
N VAL A 74 9.13 35.48 -2.53
CA VAL A 74 9.59 34.37 -1.71
C VAL A 74 9.20 33.08 -2.42
N THR A 75 10.09 32.62 -3.30
CA THR A 75 9.87 31.48 -4.19
C THR A 75 10.10 30.19 -3.40
N VAL A 76 9.24 29.92 -2.41
CA VAL A 76 9.25 28.68 -1.61
C VAL A 76 8.50 27.59 -2.37
N SER A 77 8.92 27.35 -3.61
CA SER A 77 8.76 26.05 -4.26
C SER A 77 9.97 25.18 -3.89
N LYS A 78 10.13 24.91 -2.58
CA LYS A 78 11.14 23.95 -2.11
C LYS A 78 10.74 22.57 -2.64
N LYS A 79 11.27 22.19 -3.80
CA LYS A 79 11.14 20.84 -4.35
C LYS A 79 11.82 19.89 -3.37
N TYR A 80 11.03 19.10 -2.67
CA TYR A 80 11.55 18.09 -1.75
C TYR A 80 12.16 16.96 -2.59
N SER A 81 13.48 16.83 -2.58
CA SER A 81 14.15 15.70 -3.22
C SER A 81 13.91 14.42 -2.42
N THR A 82 13.73 13.29 -3.09
CA THR A 82 13.63 11.96 -2.45
C THR A 82 14.81 11.68 -1.52
N THR A 83 16.01 12.15 -1.88
CA THR A 83 17.24 12.05 -1.08
C THR A 83 17.16 12.86 0.22
N ASP A 84 16.55 14.05 0.18
CA ASP A 84 16.38 14.92 1.36
C ASP A 84 15.36 14.32 2.33
N VAL A 85 14.23 13.82 1.80
CA VAL A 85 13.18 13.16 2.59
C VAL A 85 13.70 11.86 3.22
N ARG A 86 14.58 11.14 2.52
CA ARG A 86 15.21 9.92 3.03
C ARG A 86 16.22 10.21 4.14
N SER A 87 16.96 11.31 4.05
CA SER A 87 17.99 11.69 5.04
C SER A 87 17.39 12.41 6.26
N ASP A 88 16.51 13.39 6.07
CA ASP A 88 15.88 14.14 7.17
C ASP A 88 14.51 13.58 7.58
N ARG A 89 14.51 12.88 8.72
CA ARG A 89 13.32 12.41 9.42
C ARG A 89 12.32 13.52 9.75
N ARG A 90 12.74 14.77 10.02
CA ARG A 90 11.83 15.88 10.36
C ARG A 90 11.02 16.30 9.14
N THR A 91 11.68 16.50 8.01
CA THR A 91 11.05 16.74 6.70
C THR A 91 10.06 15.62 6.35
N ALA A 92 10.46 14.34 6.49
CA ALA A 92 9.56 13.21 6.25
C ALA A 92 8.30 13.22 7.15
N VAL A 93 8.44 13.55 8.44
CA VAL A 93 7.30 13.70 9.38
C VAL A 93 6.42 14.90 9.05
N GLN A 94 7.00 16.01 8.55
CA GLN A 94 6.22 17.16 8.11
C GLN A 94 5.40 16.83 6.86
N MET A 95 6.02 16.24 5.83
CA MET A 95 5.31 15.81 4.61
C MET A 95 4.18 14.83 4.91
N ALA A 96 4.42 13.82 5.77
CA ALA A 96 3.43 12.84 6.20
C ALA A 96 2.17 13.40 6.90
N LYS A 97 2.19 14.67 7.35
CA LYS A 97 1.07 15.33 8.03
C LYS A 97 0.17 16.13 7.10
N TYR A 98 0.65 16.54 5.93
CA TYR A 98 -0.07 17.51 5.10
C TYR A 98 -0.90 16.83 4.01
N HIS A 99 -2.08 17.39 3.77
CA HIS A 99 -3.04 16.84 2.81
C HIS A 99 -2.64 16.92 1.34
N TRP A 100 -1.62 17.73 0.98
CA TRP A 100 -1.05 17.80 -0.38
C TRP A 100 -0.12 16.64 -0.73
N LEU A 101 0.11 15.71 0.20
CA LEU A 101 0.94 14.52 -0.02
C LEU A 101 0.35 13.56 -1.06
N ASP A 102 -0.97 13.59 -1.27
CA ASP A 102 -1.67 12.88 -2.36
C ASP A 102 -1.08 13.24 -3.73
N LYS A 103 -0.98 14.54 -4.04
CA LYS A 103 -0.49 15.05 -5.33
C LYS A 103 1.00 14.86 -5.52
N VAL A 104 1.74 14.76 -4.41
CA VAL A 104 3.14 14.34 -4.42
C VAL A 104 3.28 12.85 -4.71
N ALA A 105 2.45 12.02 -4.09
CA ALA A 105 2.46 10.58 -4.31
C ALA A 105 2.15 10.24 -5.77
N GLU A 106 1.10 10.88 -6.34
CA GLU A 106 0.74 10.81 -7.76
C GLU A 106 1.90 11.21 -8.69
N SER A 107 2.72 12.18 -8.28
CA SER A 107 3.83 12.70 -9.09
C SER A 107 5.14 11.90 -8.95
N ASP A 108 5.46 11.43 -7.74
CA ASP A 108 6.67 10.66 -7.41
C ASP A 108 6.41 9.71 -6.21
N PRO A 109 6.05 8.43 -6.46
CA PRO A 109 5.88 7.44 -5.40
C PRO A 109 7.20 7.10 -4.67
N GLY A 110 8.35 7.49 -5.22
CA GLY A 110 9.66 7.41 -4.56
C GLY A 110 9.73 8.26 -3.28
N ILE A 111 8.95 9.35 -3.19
CA ILE A 111 8.83 10.15 -1.97
C ILE A 111 8.09 9.37 -0.88
N ILE A 112 7.03 8.62 -1.21
CA ILE A 112 6.33 7.75 -0.26
C ILE A 112 7.25 6.62 0.23
N ALA A 113 8.05 6.04 -0.66
CA ALA A 113 9.10 5.09 -0.31
C ALA A 113 10.15 5.69 0.65
N ALA A 114 10.50 6.97 0.50
CA ALA A 114 11.42 7.68 1.40
C ALA A 114 10.79 8.00 2.77
N ILE A 115 9.55 8.51 2.81
CA ILE A 115 8.78 8.77 4.04
C ILE A 115 8.65 7.48 4.86
N THR A 116 8.33 6.37 4.21
CA THR A 116 8.19 5.04 4.83
C THR A 116 9.52 4.34 5.13
N THR A 117 10.67 5.02 5.07
CA THR A 117 11.88 4.56 5.77
C THR A 117 11.86 4.94 7.26
N HIS A 118 11.16 6.03 7.62
CA HIS A 118 11.17 6.61 8.95
C HIS A 118 9.95 6.20 9.78
N TYR A 119 10.18 5.52 10.91
CA TYR A 119 9.10 5.01 11.78
C TYR A 119 8.04 6.06 12.15
N THR A 120 8.44 7.27 12.58
CA THR A 120 7.46 8.28 13.00
C THR A 120 6.76 8.96 11.83
N ALA A 121 7.38 9.01 10.65
CA ALA A 121 6.72 9.57 9.47
C ALA A 121 5.64 8.59 8.96
N ALA A 122 5.97 7.29 8.90
CA ALA A 122 5.01 6.23 8.65
C ALA A 122 3.88 6.15 9.69
N LEU A 123 4.14 6.49 10.95
CA LEU A 123 3.12 6.55 12.00
C LEU A 123 2.11 7.69 11.80
N GLU A 124 2.54 8.84 11.26
CA GLU A 124 1.63 9.91 10.86
C GLU A 124 0.91 9.55 9.56
N LEU A 125 1.62 9.00 8.56
CA LEU A 125 1.05 8.56 7.28
C LEU A 125 -0.07 7.53 7.47
N ALA A 126 0.09 6.57 8.38
CA ALA A 126 -0.94 5.58 8.69
C ALA A 126 -2.23 6.15 9.32
N LYS A 127 -2.22 7.42 9.78
CA LYS A 127 -3.40 8.16 10.24
C LYS A 127 -3.97 9.10 9.17
N HIS A 128 -3.33 9.23 8.01
CA HIS A 128 -3.74 10.20 7.01
C HIS A 128 -5.19 9.92 6.56
N PRO A 129 -6.08 10.93 6.49
CA PRO A 129 -7.50 10.69 6.20
C PRO A 129 -7.75 10.24 4.76
N ARG A 130 -6.86 10.63 3.83
CA ARG A 130 -6.82 10.21 2.43
C ARG A 130 -5.62 9.29 2.25
N ILE A 131 -5.67 8.09 2.80
CA ILE A 131 -4.58 7.11 2.70
C ILE A 131 -4.82 6.12 1.56
N GLY A 132 -6.08 5.91 1.15
CA GLY A 132 -6.41 5.13 -0.03
C GLY A 132 -5.79 5.72 -1.29
N GLU A 133 -5.96 7.02 -1.50
CA GLU A 133 -5.39 7.74 -2.66
C GLU A 133 -3.85 7.69 -2.68
N ILE A 134 -3.19 7.70 -1.51
CA ILE A 134 -1.72 7.54 -1.43
C ILE A 134 -1.31 6.09 -1.73
N ALA A 135 -2.16 5.10 -1.43
CA ALA A 135 -1.93 3.70 -1.80
C ALA A 135 -2.19 3.42 -3.29
N GLU A 136 -3.15 4.13 -3.91
CA GLU A 136 -3.37 4.11 -5.37
C GLU A 136 -2.10 4.61 -6.11
N ALA A 137 -1.34 5.54 -5.52
CA ALA A 137 -0.06 6.00 -6.06
C ALA A 137 1.16 5.08 -5.74
N ASP A 138 1.27 4.50 -4.54
CA ASP A 138 2.27 3.46 -4.20
C ASP A 138 1.58 2.18 -3.73
N HIS A 139 1.32 1.25 -4.67
CA HIS A 139 0.69 -0.03 -4.38
C HIS A 139 1.42 -0.83 -3.27
N TYR A 140 2.72 -0.59 -3.03
CA TYR A 140 3.48 -1.27 -1.97
C TYR A 140 3.35 -0.60 -0.59
N LEU A 141 2.56 0.47 -0.45
CA LEU A 141 2.41 1.23 0.79
C LEU A 141 2.01 0.34 1.98
N CYS A 142 1.08 -0.60 1.77
CA CYS A 142 0.64 -1.53 2.81
C CYS A 142 1.83 -2.32 3.38
N ARG A 143 2.63 -3.00 2.54
CA ARG A 143 3.86 -3.71 2.91
C ARG A 143 4.89 -2.85 3.63
N ARG A 144 5.05 -1.58 3.20
CA ARG A 144 5.99 -0.65 3.83
C ARG A 144 5.54 -0.25 5.23
N LEU A 145 4.29 0.17 5.39
CA LEU A 145 3.70 0.54 6.69
C LEU A 145 3.66 -0.63 7.68
N THR A 146 3.30 -1.82 7.19
CA THR A 146 3.18 -3.05 7.99
C THR A 146 4.52 -3.66 8.42
N LYS A 147 5.65 -3.09 7.99
CA LYS A 147 6.98 -3.37 8.57
C LYS A 147 7.00 -3.16 10.08
N TRP A 148 6.25 -2.19 10.61
CA TRP A 148 6.20 -1.89 12.05
C TRP A 148 4.86 -2.23 12.68
N LYS A 149 4.88 -3.06 13.74
CA LYS A 149 3.66 -3.49 14.47
C LYS A 149 2.77 -2.32 14.94
N THR A 150 3.36 -1.23 15.42
CA THR A 150 2.59 -0.06 15.90
C THR A 150 1.98 0.76 14.78
N VAL A 151 2.59 0.79 13.59
CA VAL A 151 2.04 1.45 12.39
C VAL A 151 0.91 0.60 11.80
N ALA A 152 1.08 -0.72 11.68
CA ALA A 152 0.00 -1.63 11.28
C ALA A 152 -1.24 -1.52 12.20
N ARG A 153 -1.04 -1.47 13.52
CA ARG A 153 -2.10 -1.22 14.52
C ARG A 153 -2.76 0.18 14.45
N ARG A 154 -2.22 1.11 13.66
CA ARG A 154 -2.81 2.43 13.36
C ARG A 154 -3.52 2.41 12.00
N LEU A 155 -2.87 1.84 10.98
CA LEU A 155 -3.47 1.57 9.67
C LEU A 155 -4.79 0.79 9.82
N ALA A 156 -4.79 -0.30 10.59
CA ALA A 156 -5.99 -1.11 10.87
C ALA A 156 -7.13 -0.36 11.58
N LYS A 157 -6.92 0.88 12.04
CA LYS A 157 -7.95 1.75 12.63
C LYS A 157 -8.37 2.91 11.71
N ASN A 158 -7.73 3.08 10.55
CA ASN A 158 -8.04 4.14 9.61
C ASN A 158 -9.34 3.80 8.85
N GLY A 159 -10.16 4.80 8.54
CA GLY A 159 -11.41 4.60 7.80
C GLY A 159 -11.17 4.05 6.40
N GLU A 160 -10.15 4.56 5.69
CA GLU A 160 -9.78 4.09 4.34
C GLU A 160 -8.74 2.94 4.34
N ALA A 161 -8.71 2.14 5.41
CA ALA A 161 -7.79 0.99 5.46
C ALA A 161 -8.17 -0.10 4.43
N ASP A 162 -9.42 -0.10 3.97
CA ASP A 162 -9.98 -0.96 2.95
C ASP A 162 -9.25 -0.84 1.62
N LYS A 163 -9.17 0.37 1.04
CA LYS A 163 -8.47 0.66 -0.22
C LYS A 163 -7.00 0.22 -0.15
N VAL A 164 -6.33 0.49 0.97
CA VAL A 164 -4.91 0.14 1.19
C VAL A 164 -4.71 -1.38 1.25
N VAL A 165 -5.66 -2.11 1.84
CA VAL A 165 -5.62 -3.58 1.95
C VAL A 165 -6.04 -4.26 0.65
N ALA A 166 -6.96 -3.69 -0.11
CA ALA A 166 -7.38 -4.21 -1.41
C ALA A 166 -6.24 -4.20 -2.44
N LEU A 167 -5.36 -3.18 -2.40
CA LEU A 167 -4.23 -3.06 -3.33
C LEU A 167 -3.02 -3.96 -2.98
N ASP A 168 -2.71 -4.16 -1.70
CA ASP A 168 -1.64 -5.06 -1.24
C ASP A 168 -2.05 -5.81 0.05
N PRO A 169 -2.89 -6.85 -0.06
CA PRO A 169 -3.38 -7.60 1.09
C PRO A 169 -2.26 -8.37 1.81
N GLU A 170 -1.21 -8.74 1.07
CA GLU A 170 0.02 -9.37 1.57
C GLU A 170 0.69 -8.57 2.70
N GLY A 171 0.68 -7.24 2.62
CA GLY A 171 1.18 -6.39 3.71
C GLY A 171 0.41 -6.63 5.01
N MET A 172 -0.93 -6.66 4.93
CA MET A 172 -1.79 -6.87 6.10
C MET A 172 -1.70 -8.31 6.63
N TYR A 173 -1.61 -9.31 5.74
CA TYR A 173 -1.40 -10.71 6.15
C TYR A 173 -0.10 -10.87 6.97
N ARG A 174 0.99 -10.24 6.52
CA ARG A 174 2.28 -10.21 7.24
C ARG A 174 2.17 -9.49 8.58
N ALA A 175 1.38 -8.42 8.66
CA ALA A 175 1.13 -7.71 9.92
C ALA A 175 0.40 -8.59 10.94
N ILE A 176 -0.67 -9.26 10.51
CA ILE A 176 -1.49 -10.16 11.35
C ILE A 176 -0.66 -11.32 11.87
N ARG A 177 0.08 -12.02 11.00
CA ARG A 177 0.95 -13.14 11.40
C ARG A 177 2.02 -12.73 12.42
N ARG A 178 2.52 -11.48 12.35
CA ARG A 178 3.51 -10.93 13.29
C ARG A 178 2.90 -10.42 14.60
N ASP A 179 1.61 -10.07 14.61
CA ASP A 179 0.96 -9.41 15.75
C ASP A 179 -0.56 -9.67 15.82
N LYS A 180 -0.96 -10.60 16.71
CA LYS A 180 -2.38 -10.90 17.01
C LYS A 180 -3.20 -9.66 17.40
N ALA A 181 -2.57 -8.62 17.97
CA ALA A 181 -3.25 -7.38 18.32
C ALA A 181 -3.61 -6.49 17.10
N THR A 182 -3.04 -6.75 15.92
CA THR A 182 -3.43 -6.08 14.67
C THR A 182 -4.74 -6.67 14.14
N ALA A 183 -4.89 -8.00 14.09
CA ALA A 183 -6.17 -8.66 13.75
C ALA A 183 -7.33 -8.17 14.64
N ARG A 184 -7.13 -8.16 15.96
CA ARG A 184 -8.12 -7.65 16.95
C ARG A 184 -8.49 -6.17 16.81
N ARG A 185 -7.70 -5.39 16.07
CA ARG A 185 -8.01 -3.99 15.73
C ARG A 185 -8.69 -3.87 14.39
N LEU A 186 -8.28 -4.70 13.42
CA LEU A 186 -8.85 -4.75 12.08
C LEU A 186 -10.33 -5.14 12.11
N VAL A 187 -10.71 -6.13 12.93
CA VAL A 187 -12.13 -6.51 13.17
C VAL A 187 -12.99 -5.38 13.77
N LYS A 188 -12.36 -4.38 14.38
CA LYS A 188 -13.05 -3.20 14.94
C LYS A 188 -13.08 -2.02 13.98
N ASN A 189 -12.63 -2.20 12.75
CA ASN A 189 -12.70 -1.21 11.69
C ASN A 189 -14.11 -1.23 11.07
N PRO A 190 -14.79 -0.07 10.89
CA PRO A 190 -16.09 -0.05 10.24
C PRO A 190 -16.09 -0.62 8.82
N MET A 191 -14.96 -0.58 8.11
CA MET A 191 -14.82 -1.14 6.74
C MET A 191 -14.21 -2.55 6.72
N PHE A 192 -14.20 -3.26 7.86
CA PHE A 192 -13.67 -4.64 7.90
C PHE A 192 -14.45 -5.60 7.00
N ASP A 193 -15.77 -5.48 6.96
CA ASP A 193 -16.61 -6.35 6.14
C ASP A 193 -16.33 -6.15 4.65
N GLN A 194 -16.06 -4.92 4.21
CA GLN A 194 -15.62 -4.61 2.84
C GLN A 194 -14.23 -5.21 2.56
N MET A 195 -13.28 -5.07 3.49
CA MET A 195 -11.95 -5.70 3.36
C MET A 195 -12.04 -7.23 3.21
N VAL A 196 -12.99 -7.88 3.87
CA VAL A 196 -13.21 -9.34 3.77
C VAL A 196 -13.99 -9.71 2.50
N TYR A 197 -14.90 -8.86 2.02
CA TYR A 197 -15.57 -9.02 0.74
C TYR A 197 -14.56 -8.98 -0.42
N ASP A 198 -13.68 -7.97 -0.43
CA ASP A 198 -12.64 -7.82 -1.45
C ASP A 198 -11.54 -8.90 -1.32
N ASN A 199 -11.27 -9.36 -0.09
CA ASN A 199 -10.21 -10.33 0.22
C ASN A 199 -10.69 -11.41 1.20
N PRO A 200 -11.40 -12.47 0.75
CA PRO A 200 -12.00 -13.47 1.65
C PRO A 200 -10.99 -14.23 2.52
N ASP A 201 -9.74 -14.36 2.05
CA ASP A 201 -8.66 -14.99 2.82
C ASP A 201 -8.20 -14.12 4.02
N LEU A 202 -8.47 -12.81 4.01
CA LEU A 202 -8.27 -11.95 5.18
C LEU A 202 -9.19 -12.38 6.32
N GLY A 203 -10.47 -12.67 6.03
CA GLY A 203 -11.44 -13.16 7.00
C GLY A 203 -11.01 -14.48 7.62
N LYS A 204 -10.61 -15.45 6.78
CA LYS A 204 -10.08 -16.76 7.23
C LYS A 204 -8.84 -16.60 8.12
N LEU A 205 -7.89 -15.75 7.71
CA LEU A 205 -6.68 -15.48 8.49
C LEU A 205 -7.02 -14.84 9.84
N VAL A 206 -7.86 -13.80 9.85
CA VAL A 206 -8.26 -13.11 11.07
C VAL A 206 -9.00 -14.05 12.04
N ALA A 207 -9.88 -14.92 11.54
CA ALA A 207 -10.57 -15.92 12.35
C ALA A 207 -9.60 -16.88 13.07
N ALA A 208 -8.53 -17.32 12.39
CA ALA A 208 -7.47 -18.13 13.01
C ALA A 208 -6.64 -17.38 14.08
N TYR A 209 -6.71 -16.03 14.09
CA TYR A 209 -5.98 -15.15 15.01
C TYR A 209 -6.90 -14.33 15.95
N MET A 210 -8.12 -14.76 16.23
CA MET A 210 -8.96 -14.20 17.30
C MET A 210 -8.61 -14.80 18.68
#